data_AF-C1EDL9-F1
#
_entry.id   AF-C1EDL9-F1
#
_cell.length_a   1.000
_cell.length_b   1.000
_cell.length_c   1.000
_cell.angle_alpha   90.00
_cell.angle_beta   90.00
_cell.angle_gamma   90.00
#
_symmetry.space_group_name_H-M   'P 1'
#
loop_
_entity.id
_entity.type
_entity.pdbx_description
1 polymer ?
#
loop_
_entity_poly.entity_id
_entity_poly.type
_entity_poly.pdbx_seq_one_letter_code
_entity_poly.pdbx_strand_id
1 'polypeptide(L)'
;MPSRFGVRKIFAAFGTAFVLLSSQPVAAHRASNSASTIRTLLGEEDHAHAKVKGPQCACLADAQGWKIDCADSAAMSAALTYLETAGNNCKTKSHSTECEKNYNIISAHHDHCDHDQVPEEIEKEIHEFEGYYTNCDIKRKYYTLGGECAAIECHDASAELTTAIADLAANQCDVAANCASKSKCYETYRKILMAHDTCDDDDLPTTLEKALHDYEEACDAKRCNTVSADAAALSLTCQSSGAAATRTAGALLLAAIAVATTLVAA
;
A
#
# COMPACT_ATOMS: atom_id res chain seq x y z
N MET A 1 41.31 -5.61 -35.02
CA MET A 1 42.24 -6.77 -34.99
C MET A 1 43.33 -6.47 -33.97
N PRO A 2 43.85 -7.43 -33.16
CA PRO A 2 43.51 -8.85 -32.98
C PRO A 2 42.79 -9.10 -31.62
N SER A 3 41.79 -9.99 -31.50
CA SER A 3 41.85 -11.45 -31.36
C SER A 3 42.65 -11.96 -30.16
N ARG A 4 41.97 -12.64 -29.21
CA ARG A 4 42.29 -14.02 -28.81
C ARG A 4 41.20 -14.66 -27.94
N PHE A 5 40.65 -15.74 -28.49
CA PHE A 5 39.84 -16.78 -27.85
C PHE A 5 40.53 -17.42 -26.65
N GLY A 6 39.74 -17.94 -25.70
CA GLY A 6 40.25 -18.82 -24.65
C GLY A 6 39.19 -19.34 -23.67
N VAL A 7 38.22 -20.12 -24.15
CA VAL A 7 37.34 -20.94 -23.30
C VAL A 7 38.17 -22.05 -22.66
N ARG A 8 38.16 -22.17 -21.32
CA ARG A 8 38.50 -23.41 -20.62
C ARG A 8 37.46 -23.73 -19.56
N LYS A 9 36.67 -24.77 -19.87
CA LYS A 9 35.83 -25.52 -18.94
C LYS A 9 36.73 -26.20 -17.91
N ILE A 10 36.41 -26.06 -16.63
CA ILE A 10 36.92 -26.93 -15.57
C ILE A 10 35.71 -27.64 -14.99
N PHE A 11 35.61 -28.94 -15.29
CA PHE A 11 34.77 -29.87 -14.56
C PHE A 11 35.46 -30.17 -13.23
N ALA A 12 34.76 -29.99 -12.11
CA ALA A 12 35.15 -30.56 -10.83
C ALA A 12 33.92 -31.25 -10.25
N ALA A 13 33.95 -32.59 -10.32
CA ALA A 13 33.00 -33.47 -9.68
C ALA A 13 33.31 -33.56 -8.18
N PHE A 14 32.31 -33.24 -7.36
CA PHE A 14 32.19 -33.63 -5.95
C PHE A 14 30.70 -33.97 -5.81
N GLY A 15 30.25 -35.13 -5.35
CA GLY A 15 30.81 -36.09 -4.42
C GLY A 15 29.59 -36.57 -3.63
N THR A 16 28.86 -37.53 -4.19
CA THR A 16 27.68 -38.14 -3.56
C THR A 16 28.09 -38.97 -2.35
N ALA A 17 27.91 -38.42 -1.15
CA ALA A 17 27.94 -39.17 0.10
C ALA A 17 26.51 -39.54 0.50
N PHE A 18 26.19 -40.82 0.32
CA PHE A 18 24.95 -41.47 0.72
C PHE A 18 25.09 -41.88 2.18
N VAL A 19 24.32 -41.28 3.10
CA VAL A 19 24.33 -41.64 4.53
C VAL A 19 22.90 -41.86 5.02
N LEU A 20 22.59 -43.16 5.17
CA LEU A 20 21.78 -43.80 6.21
C LEU A 20 20.42 -43.16 6.61
N LEU A 21 19.33 -43.66 6.01
CA LEU A 21 18.02 -43.68 6.68
C LEU A 21 17.86 -45.00 7.43
N SER A 22 17.94 -44.94 8.77
CA SER A 22 17.50 -46.00 9.66
C SER A 22 16.00 -45.90 9.89
N SER A 23 15.23 -46.80 9.29
CA SER A 23 13.82 -47.04 9.56
C SER A 23 13.63 -47.66 10.94
N GLN A 24 12.79 -47.04 11.78
CA GLN A 24 12.24 -47.67 12.98
C GLN A 24 10.70 -47.57 13.02
N PRO A 25 10.04 -48.55 13.66
CA PRO A 25 8.65 -48.93 13.39
C PRO A 25 7.61 -48.16 14.20
N VAL A 26 6.42 -48.12 13.60
CA VAL A 26 5.15 -47.62 14.13
C VAL A 26 4.77 -48.35 15.42
N ALA A 27 4.76 -47.63 16.55
CA ALA A 27 4.14 -48.07 17.79
C ALA A 27 2.68 -47.58 17.83
N ALA A 28 1.74 -48.51 17.60
CA ALA A 28 0.32 -48.30 17.79
C ALA A 28 0.01 -48.27 19.29
N HIS A 29 -0.36 -47.11 19.83
CA HIS A 29 -1.03 -47.03 21.14
C HIS A 29 -2.55 -47.08 20.96
N ARG A 30 -3.10 -48.15 21.52
CA ARG A 30 -4.52 -48.38 21.75
C ARG A 30 -4.90 -47.74 23.08
N ALA A 31 -5.77 -46.74 23.06
CA ALA A 31 -6.60 -46.39 24.21
C ALA A 31 -7.98 -45.94 23.72
N SER A 32 -8.99 -46.65 24.22
CA SER A 32 -10.40 -46.52 23.92
C SER A 32 -11.07 -45.40 24.72
N ASN A 33 -12.22 -45.01 24.20
CA ASN A 33 -13.45 -44.57 24.87
C ASN A 33 -13.75 -43.07 25.03
N SER A 34 -14.79 -42.71 24.27
CA SER A 34 -15.99 -42.02 24.75
C SER A 34 -15.95 -40.50 24.88
N ALA A 35 -16.11 -39.82 23.75
CA ALA A 35 -17.03 -38.69 23.62
C ALA A 35 -17.37 -38.45 22.13
N SER A 36 -18.01 -39.45 21.50
CA SER A 36 -18.79 -39.16 20.30
C SER A 36 -20.07 -38.47 20.77
N THR A 37 -20.13 -37.15 20.60
CA THR A 37 -21.23 -36.37 20.00
C THR A 37 -20.90 -34.89 20.26
N ILE A 38 -20.98 -34.04 19.23
CA ILE A 38 -20.89 -32.57 19.27
C ILE A 38 -19.47 -31.97 19.31
N ARG A 39 -18.71 -32.06 18.21
CA ARG A 39 -17.82 -30.98 17.72
C ARG A 39 -17.34 -31.26 16.29
N THR A 40 -18.30 -31.28 15.37
CA THR A 40 -18.05 -31.05 13.94
C THR A 40 -18.30 -29.57 13.65
N LEU A 41 -17.61 -28.67 14.36
CA LEU A 41 -17.63 -27.20 14.17
C LEU A 41 -16.34 -26.56 14.71
N LEU A 42 -15.21 -27.23 14.54
CA LEU A 42 -13.92 -26.54 14.52
C LEU A 42 -13.37 -26.88 13.16
N GLY A 43 -13.59 -25.97 12.21
CA GLY A 43 -12.71 -25.89 11.05
C GLY A 43 -11.28 -25.84 11.58
N GLU A 44 -10.40 -26.53 10.89
CA GLU A 44 -8.98 -26.24 10.88
C GLU A 44 -8.86 -24.71 10.88
N GLU A 45 -8.46 -24.11 12.00
CA GLU A 45 -8.24 -22.68 12.11
C GLU A 45 -7.00 -22.38 11.29
N ASP A 46 -7.19 -22.16 9.99
CA ASP A 46 -6.28 -21.38 9.17
C ASP A 46 -5.99 -20.09 9.95
N HIS A 47 -4.73 -19.91 10.34
CA HIS A 47 -4.25 -18.68 10.96
C HIS A 47 -4.21 -17.58 9.89
N ALA A 48 -5.37 -17.16 9.41
CA ALA A 48 -5.55 -15.94 8.67
C ALA A 48 -5.31 -14.80 9.67
N HIS A 49 -4.07 -14.30 9.71
CA HIS A 49 -3.79 -13.00 10.31
C HIS A 49 -4.61 -11.98 9.52
N ALA A 50 -5.76 -11.57 10.05
CA ALA A 50 -6.47 -10.40 9.56
C ALA A 50 -5.47 -9.24 9.67
N LYS A 51 -4.85 -8.86 8.54
CA LYS A 51 -3.78 -7.87 8.53
C LYS A 51 -4.37 -6.54 9.02
N VAL A 52 -3.75 -5.99 10.06
CA VAL A 52 -4.24 -4.79 10.74
C VAL A 52 -3.84 -3.61 9.86
N LYS A 53 -4.82 -2.91 9.27
CA LYS A 53 -4.55 -1.63 8.61
C LYS A 53 -3.84 -0.70 9.59
N GLY A 54 -2.77 -0.06 9.14
CA GLY A 54 -2.06 0.92 9.95
C GLY A 54 -2.93 2.12 10.35
N PRO A 55 -2.42 2.98 11.26
CA PRO A 55 -3.13 4.19 11.66
C PRO A 55 -3.40 5.11 10.47
N GLN A 56 -4.43 5.96 10.51
CA GLN A 56 -4.66 6.94 9.44
C GLN A 56 -3.50 7.94 9.37
N CYS A 57 -2.96 8.19 8.17
CA CYS A 57 -1.85 9.13 7.99
C CYS A 57 -2.20 10.54 8.47
N ALA A 58 -3.45 10.98 8.25
CA ALA A 58 -3.92 12.28 8.74
C ALA A 58 -3.83 12.41 10.27
N CYS A 59 -4.10 11.33 11.02
CA CYS A 59 -3.95 11.35 12.48
C CYS A 59 -2.47 11.37 12.91
N LEU A 60 -1.60 10.69 12.18
CA LEU A 60 -0.15 10.76 12.43
C LEU A 60 0.40 12.15 12.16
N ALA A 61 -0.02 12.78 11.05
CA ALA A 61 0.34 14.15 10.70
C ALA A 61 -0.01 15.14 11.81
N ASP A 62 -1.26 15.07 12.30
CA ASP A 62 -1.73 15.90 13.41
C ASP A 62 -0.92 15.66 14.70
N ALA A 63 -0.69 14.39 15.06
CA ALA A 63 0.00 14.02 16.29
C ALA A 63 1.50 14.34 16.28
N GLN A 64 2.15 14.22 15.13
CA GLN A 64 3.61 14.40 14.96
C GLN A 64 3.98 15.81 14.45
N GLY A 65 2.97 16.65 14.17
CA GLY A 65 3.14 18.06 13.82
C GLY A 65 3.69 18.31 12.43
N TRP A 66 3.28 17.53 11.44
CA TRP A 66 3.56 17.74 10.02
C TRP A 66 2.26 17.79 9.20
N LYS A 67 2.35 18.07 7.90
CA LYS A 67 1.19 18.19 7.00
C LYS A 67 1.36 17.29 5.79
N ILE A 68 0.25 16.79 5.28
CA ILE A 68 0.18 16.18 3.96
C ILE A 68 -0.01 17.32 2.95
N ASP A 69 1.08 17.80 2.37
CA ASP A 69 1.11 18.90 1.41
C ASP A 69 1.91 18.48 0.17
N CYS A 70 1.20 18.13 -0.90
CA CYS A 70 1.81 17.72 -2.16
C CYS A 70 2.64 18.82 -2.85
N ALA A 71 2.66 20.05 -2.35
CA ALA A 71 3.56 21.08 -2.86
C ALA A 71 4.91 21.16 -2.09
N ASP A 72 5.03 20.51 -0.93
CA ASP A 72 6.20 20.62 -0.04
C ASP A 72 7.24 19.52 -0.29
N SER A 73 7.76 19.47 -1.52
CA SER A 73 8.81 18.51 -1.90
C SER A 73 10.10 18.67 -1.08
N ALA A 74 10.33 19.86 -0.49
CA ALA A 74 11.45 20.11 0.40
C ALA A 74 11.32 19.33 1.71
N ALA A 75 10.12 19.31 2.33
CA ALA A 75 9.87 18.50 3.52
C ALA A 75 10.02 17.00 3.23
N MET A 76 9.51 16.53 2.08
CA MET A 76 9.64 15.13 1.67
C MET A 76 11.12 14.74 1.49
N SER A 77 11.90 15.58 0.77
CA SER A 77 13.32 15.32 0.51
C SER A 77 14.16 15.34 1.79
N ALA A 78 13.85 16.25 2.73
CA ALA A 78 14.49 16.29 4.03
C ALA A 78 14.21 15.02 4.86
N ALA A 79 12.99 14.48 4.76
CA ALA A 79 12.62 13.26 5.44
C ALA A 79 13.35 12.02 4.88
N LEU A 80 13.43 11.88 3.55
CA LEU A 80 14.24 10.82 2.94
C LEU A 80 15.73 10.95 3.34
N THR A 81 16.29 12.16 3.27
CA THR A 81 17.68 12.41 3.68
C THR A 81 17.94 11.95 5.13
N TYR A 82 16.98 12.18 6.03
CA TYR A 82 17.08 11.72 7.41
C TYR A 82 17.09 10.19 7.49
N LEU A 83 16.22 9.50 6.76
CA LEU A 83 16.13 8.04 6.74
C LEU A 83 17.40 7.38 6.19
N GLU A 84 18.02 7.97 5.18
CA GLU A 84 19.22 7.44 4.52
C GLU A 84 20.52 7.75 5.25
N THR A 85 20.51 8.76 6.12
CA THR A 85 21.70 9.12 6.91
C THR A 85 22.09 7.96 7.82
N ALA A 86 23.22 7.30 7.52
CA ALA A 86 23.68 6.10 8.21
C ALA A 86 23.75 6.24 9.75
N GLY A 87 24.06 7.44 10.26
CA GLY A 87 24.11 7.73 11.69
C GLY A 87 22.76 7.62 12.41
N ASN A 88 21.64 7.68 11.69
CA ASN A 88 20.29 7.60 12.26
C ASN A 88 19.77 6.17 12.40
N ASN A 89 20.39 5.20 11.70
CA ASN A 89 20.08 3.78 11.80
C ASN A 89 18.58 3.45 11.59
N CYS A 90 17.99 3.94 10.49
CA CYS A 90 16.56 3.81 10.22
C CYS A 90 16.15 2.51 9.47
N LYS A 91 17.09 1.71 8.92
CA LYS A 91 16.78 0.42 8.28
C LYS A 91 16.77 -0.74 9.29
N THR A 92 15.88 -0.66 10.28
CA THR A 92 15.73 -1.66 11.35
C THR A 92 14.33 -1.64 11.96
N LYS A 93 13.86 -2.79 12.48
CA LYS A 93 12.58 -2.91 13.20
C LYS A 93 12.61 -2.24 14.60
N SER A 94 13.79 -1.88 15.11
CA SER A 94 13.97 -1.15 16.38
C SER A 94 14.40 0.30 16.16
N HIS A 95 13.79 0.96 15.17
CA HIS A 95 14.10 2.33 14.78
C HIS A 95 13.63 3.34 15.83
N SER A 96 14.13 4.58 15.71
CA SER A 96 13.72 5.67 16.58
C SER A 96 12.36 6.27 16.17
N THR A 97 11.69 6.98 17.08
CA THR A 97 10.49 7.75 16.76
C THR A 97 10.71 8.82 15.69
N GLU A 98 11.95 9.30 15.56
CA GLU A 98 12.29 10.27 14.51
C GLU A 98 12.39 9.58 13.15
N CYS A 99 12.94 8.37 13.07
CA CYS A 99 12.88 7.57 11.84
C CYS A 99 11.43 7.28 11.46
N GLU A 100 10.60 6.85 12.42
CA GLU A 100 9.17 6.60 12.22
C GLU A 100 8.45 7.85 11.68
N LYS A 101 8.70 9.03 12.25
CA LYS A 101 8.13 10.29 11.75
C LYS A 101 8.53 10.59 10.31
N ASN A 102 9.82 10.48 9.99
CA ASN A 102 10.30 10.78 8.64
C ASN A 102 9.80 9.76 7.61
N TYR A 103 9.66 8.49 8.00
CA TYR A 103 9.01 7.48 7.18
C TYR A 103 7.54 7.82 6.91
N ASN A 104 6.77 8.15 7.95
CA ASN A 104 5.37 8.53 7.82
C ASN A 104 5.17 9.76 6.91
N ILE A 105 6.12 10.72 6.92
CA ILE A 105 6.10 11.84 5.97
C ILE A 105 6.21 11.31 4.55
N ILE A 106 7.23 10.54 4.19
CA ILE A 106 7.40 10.10 2.80
C ILE A 106 6.31 9.12 2.35
N SER A 107 5.87 8.20 3.22
CA SER A 107 4.80 7.23 2.95
C SER A 107 3.46 7.92 2.69
N ALA A 108 3.06 8.87 3.52
CA ALA A 108 1.80 9.57 3.31
C ALA A 108 1.77 10.39 2.00
N HIS A 109 2.92 10.94 1.57
CA HIS A 109 2.99 11.70 0.32
C HIS A 109 3.07 10.80 -0.90
N HIS A 110 3.87 9.73 -0.85
CA HIS A 110 3.95 8.71 -1.89
C HIS A 110 2.57 8.10 -2.23
N ASP A 111 1.85 7.66 -1.20
CA ASP A 111 0.56 6.99 -1.39
C ASP A 111 -0.57 7.96 -1.76
N HIS A 112 -0.42 9.26 -1.48
CA HIS A 112 -1.47 10.27 -1.70
C HIS A 112 -1.26 11.12 -2.95
N CYS A 113 -0.08 11.70 -3.12
CA CYS A 113 0.14 12.74 -4.09
C CYS A 113 0.18 12.19 -5.54
N ASP A 114 0.05 13.09 -6.52
CA ASP A 114 0.30 12.71 -7.90
C ASP A 114 1.82 12.47 -8.08
N HIS A 115 2.21 11.55 -8.96
CA HIS A 115 3.62 11.15 -9.13
C HIS A 115 4.55 12.32 -9.53
N ASP A 116 4.01 13.39 -10.11
CA ASP A 116 4.74 14.61 -10.48
C ASP A 116 4.90 15.61 -9.32
N GLN A 117 4.26 15.32 -8.18
CA GLN A 117 4.28 16.11 -6.96
C GLN A 117 5.22 15.54 -5.89
N VAL A 118 5.60 14.27 -6.01
CA VAL A 118 6.57 13.59 -5.16
C VAL A 118 7.91 13.53 -5.91
N PRO A 119 9.04 13.83 -5.26
CA PRO A 119 10.34 13.60 -5.86
C PRO A 119 10.52 12.14 -6.33
N GLU A 120 11.00 11.93 -7.57
CA GLU A 120 11.21 10.59 -8.15
C GLU A 120 12.07 9.67 -7.26
N GLU A 121 13.06 10.22 -6.58
CA GLU A 121 13.91 9.48 -5.65
C GLU A 121 13.08 8.90 -4.48
N ILE A 122 12.08 9.62 -4.00
CA ILE A 122 11.20 9.17 -2.92
C ILE A 122 10.25 8.09 -3.41
N GLU A 123 9.65 8.25 -4.59
CA GLU A 123 8.81 7.24 -5.25
C GLU A 123 9.53 5.87 -5.34
N LYS A 124 10.87 5.86 -5.50
CA LYS A 124 11.62 4.61 -5.62
C LYS A 124 12.25 4.12 -4.32
N GLU A 125 12.80 5.01 -3.51
CA GLU A 125 13.57 4.63 -2.32
C GLU A 125 12.68 4.28 -1.12
N ILE A 126 11.43 4.73 -1.09
CA ILE A 126 10.50 4.37 -0.01
C ILE A 126 10.35 2.85 0.15
N HIS A 127 10.33 2.10 -0.95
CA HIS A 127 10.17 0.65 -0.91
C HIS A 127 11.35 -0.11 -0.29
N GLU A 128 12.50 0.55 -0.11
CA GLU A 128 13.61 -0.01 0.67
C GLU A 128 13.37 0.09 2.18
N PHE A 129 12.36 0.85 2.61
CA PHE A 129 12.02 1.08 4.00
C PHE A 129 10.79 0.30 4.46
N GLU A 130 9.82 -0.01 3.60
CA GLU A 130 8.54 -0.67 3.94
C GLU A 130 8.71 -1.94 4.79
N GLY A 131 9.75 -2.74 4.48
CA GLY A 131 10.13 -3.91 5.27
C GLY A 131 10.54 -3.63 6.73
N TYR A 132 10.63 -2.37 7.18
CA TYR A 132 11.02 -1.96 8.54
C TYR A 132 9.93 -1.18 9.30
N TYR A 133 8.89 -0.70 8.62
CA TYR A 133 7.86 0.18 9.20
C TYR A 133 6.47 -0.44 9.06
N THR A 134 5.44 0.31 9.46
CA THR A 134 4.03 -0.01 9.18
C THR A 134 3.45 1.18 8.44
N ASN A 135 2.94 0.95 7.23
CA ASN A 135 2.32 1.99 6.43
C ASN A 135 1.09 2.56 7.13
N CYS A 136 0.98 3.88 7.14
CA CYS A 136 -0.24 4.54 7.59
C CYS A 136 -1.30 4.46 6.48
N ASP A 137 -2.58 4.37 6.84
CA ASP A 137 -3.66 4.29 5.85
C ASP A 137 -3.94 5.70 5.29
N ILE A 138 -3.60 5.88 4.02
CA ILE A 138 -4.06 6.97 3.17
C ILE A 138 -4.49 6.41 1.81
N LYS A 139 -5.07 7.25 0.97
CA LYS A 139 -5.50 6.87 -0.38
C LYS A 139 -4.95 7.86 -1.38
N ARG A 140 -4.62 7.37 -2.57
CA ARG A 140 -4.23 8.21 -3.71
C ARG A 140 -5.27 9.29 -3.95
N LYS A 141 -4.78 10.49 -4.25
CA LYS A 141 -5.56 11.64 -4.65
C LYS A 141 -6.42 11.29 -5.87
N TYR A 142 -7.68 11.65 -5.79
CA TYR A 142 -8.64 11.34 -6.84
C TYR A 142 -8.36 12.14 -8.13
N TYR A 143 -8.31 11.44 -9.26
CA TYR A 143 -8.10 12.02 -10.57
C TYR A 143 -9.42 12.14 -11.34
N THR A 144 -9.91 13.36 -11.53
CA THR A 144 -11.25 13.63 -12.08
C THR A 144 -11.45 13.18 -13.53
N LEU A 145 -10.37 12.99 -14.30
CA LEU A 145 -10.44 12.54 -15.70
C LEU A 145 -10.24 11.02 -15.84
N GLY A 146 -9.94 10.32 -14.74
CA GLY A 146 -9.78 8.88 -14.71
C GLY A 146 -11.10 8.15 -14.48
N GLY A 147 -11.35 7.08 -15.25
CA GLY A 147 -12.31 6.06 -14.84
C GLY A 147 -11.77 5.25 -13.66
N GLU A 148 -12.56 4.33 -13.11
CA GLU A 148 -12.08 3.39 -12.08
C GLU A 148 -11.17 2.32 -12.70
N CYS A 149 -10.13 1.94 -11.98
CA CYS A 149 -9.28 0.80 -12.34
C CYS A 149 -10.07 -0.51 -12.18
N ALA A 150 -9.75 -1.51 -13.00
CA ALA A 150 -10.27 -2.84 -12.77
C ALA A 150 -9.69 -3.40 -11.46
N ALA A 151 -10.55 -3.97 -10.61
CA ALA A 151 -10.11 -4.57 -9.36
C ALA A 151 -9.16 -5.77 -9.58
N ILE A 152 -8.28 -6.01 -8.61
CA ILE A 152 -7.32 -7.11 -8.59
C ILE A 152 -7.42 -7.88 -7.27
N GLU A 153 -7.14 -9.18 -7.32
CA GLU A 153 -6.99 -10.04 -6.15
C GLU A 153 -5.52 -10.10 -5.74
N CYS A 154 -5.18 -9.64 -4.53
CA CYS A 154 -3.79 -9.38 -4.13
C CYS A 154 -2.96 -10.64 -3.82
N HIS A 155 -3.60 -11.69 -3.29
CA HIS A 155 -2.91 -12.85 -2.70
C HIS A 155 -2.25 -13.80 -3.71
N ASP A 156 -2.59 -13.69 -5.00
CA ASP A 156 -2.00 -14.49 -6.10
C ASP A 156 -1.34 -13.61 -7.19
N ALA A 157 -1.22 -12.31 -6.94
CA ALA A 157 -0.86 -11.36 -7.98
C ALA A 157 0.63 -11.37 -8.33
N SER A 158 1.53 -11.80 -7.44
CA SER A 158 2.97 -11.58 -7.60
C SER A 158 3.59 -12.18 -8.87
N ALA A 159 3.21 -13.41 -9.25
CA ALA A 159 3.71 -14.05 -10.49
C ALA A 159 3.15 -13.39 -11.75
N GLU A 160 1.86 -13.05 -11.74
CA GLU A 160 1.20 -12.38 -12.85
C GLU A 160 1.73 -10.95 -13.02
N LEU A 161 1.96 -10.24 -11.92
CA LEU A 161 2.48 -8.89 -11.94
C LEU A 161 3.98 -8.83 -12.28
N THR A 162 4.76 -9.86 -11.97
CA THR A 162 6.13 -9.98 -12.48
C THR A 162 6.13 -10.04 -14.01
N THR A 163 5.18 -10.77 -14.60
CA THR A 163 5.00 -10.80 -16.06
C THR A 163 4.54 -9.44 -16.60
N ALA A 164 3.70 -8.72 -15.86
CA ALA A 164 3.26 -7.37 -16.20
C ALA A 164 4.42 -6.38 -16.36
N ILE A 165 5.43 -6.41 -15.48
CA ILE A 165 6.62 -5.56 -15.60
C ILE A 165 7.40 -5.88 -16.88
N ALA A 166 7.60 -7.17 -17.16
CA ALA A 166 8.28 -7.61 -18.39
C ALA A 166 7.52 -7.15 -19.65
N ASP A 167 6.20 -7.16 -19.61
CA ASP A 167 5.35 -6.64 -20.68
C ASP A 167 5.51 -5.13 -20.88
N LEU A 168 5.60 -4.34 -19.81
CA LEU A 168 5.82 -2.89 -19.91
C LEU A 168 7.15 -2.58 -20.60
N ALA A 169 8.22 -3.26 -20.17
CA ALA A 169 9.55 -3.10 -20.77
C ALA A 169 9.58 -3.55 -22.24
N ALA A 170 9.01 -4.73 -22.55
CA ALA A 170 8.99 -5.28 -23.91
C ALA A 170 8.20 -4.40 -24.90
N ASN A 171 7.23 -3.64 -24.41
CA ASN A 171 6.41 -2.75 -25.23
C ASN A 171 6.88 -1.29 -25.22
N GLN A 172 7.98 -0.99 -24.53
CA GLN A 172 8.57 0.36 -24.39
C GLN A 172 7.53 1.35 -23.86
N CYS A 173 6.83 0.95 -22.79
CA CYS A 173 5.74 1.73 -22.22
C CYS A 173 6.20 2.97 -21.45
N ASP A 174 7.50 3.11 -21.22
CA ASP A 174 8.20 4.29 -20.69
C ASP A 174 8.22 5.46 -21.70
N VAL A 175 7.79 5.20 -22.94
CA VAL A 175 7.59 6.24 -23.95
C VAL A 175 6.14 6.69 -23.96
N ALA A 176 5.88 7.98 -23.68
CA ALA A 176 4.52 8.53 -23.59
C ALA A 176 3.63 8.22 -24.80
N ALA A 177 4.18 8.27 -26.02
CA ALA A 177 3.44 7.93 -27.24
C ALA A 177 3.02 6.45 -27.27
N ASN A 178 3.84 5.54 -26.73
CA ASN A 178 3.50 4.12 -26.64
C ASN A 178 2.43 3.89 -25.57
N CYS A 179 2.57 4.49 -24.38
CA CYS A 179 1.55 4.32 -23.35
C CYS A 179 0.20 4.93 -23.75
N ALA A 180 0.20 6.05 -24.47
CA ALA A 180 -1.02 6.68 -24.96
C ALA A 180 -1.76 5.85 -26.04
N SER A 181 -1.05 5.04 -26.82
CA SER A 181 -1.59 4.38 -28.03
C SER A 181 -1.67 2.85 -27.96
N LYS A 182 -0.84 2.18 -27.17
CA LYS A 182 -0.83 0.72 -27.04
C LYS A 182 -1.68 0.31 -25.84
N SER A 183 -2.78 -0.41 -26.08
CA SER A 183 -3.63 -0.92 -25.00
C SER A 183 -2.87 -1.76 -24.01
N LYS A 184 -1.95 -2.60 -24.50
CA LYS A 184 -1.07 -3.39 -23.65
C LYS A 184 -0.27 -2.53 -22.66
N CYS A 185 0.15 -1.32 -23.02
CA CYS A 185 0.86 -0.45 -22.10
C CYS A 185 -0.08 0.10 -21.03
N TYR A 186 -1.15 0.80 -21.41
CA TYR A 186 -2.00 1.44 -20.41
C TYR A 186 -2.81 0.45 -19.57
N GLU A 187 -3.20 -0.72 -20.11
CA GLU A 187 -3.91 -1.75 -19.33
C GLU A 187 -2.97 -2.42 -18.32
N THR A 188 -1.74 -2.72 -18.73
CA THR A 188 -0.74 -3.28 -17.81
C THR A 188 -0.32 -2.27 -16.74
N TYR A 189 -0.11 -1.00 -17.11
CA TYR A 189 0.19 0.07 -16.14
C TYR A 189 -0.92 0.20 -15.09
N ARG A 190 -2.18 0.32 -15.52
CA ARG A 190 -3.33 0.43 -14.61
C ARG A 190 -3.48 -0.77 -13.68
N LYS A 191 -3.12 -1.96 -14.17
CA LYS A 191 -3.14 -3.17 -13.35
C LYS A 191 -2.10 -3.12 -12.23
N ILE A 192 -0.87 -2.73 -12.56
CA ILE A 192 0.20 -2.60 -11.56
C ILE A 192 -0.15 -1.46 -10.59
N LEU A 193 -0.66 -0.34 -11.07
CA LEU A 193 -1.15 0.77 -10.24
C LEU A 193 -2.23 0.33 -9.25
N MET A 194 -3.23 -0.45 -9.71
CA MET A 194 -4.26 -0.99 -8.82
C MET A 194 -3.68 -1.91 -7.76
N ALA A 195 -2.74 -2.78 -8.13
CA ALA A 195 -2.07 -3.66 -7.17
C ALA A 195 -1.29 -2.85 -6.13
N HIS A 196 -0.44 -1.93 -6.58
CA HIS A 196 0.34 -1.04 -5.74
C HIS A 196 -0.52 -0.27 -4.73
N ASP A 197 -1.62 0.32 -5.16
CA ASP A 197 -2.44 1.17 -4.29
C ASP A 197 -3.37 0.39 -3.33
N THR A 198 -3.60 -0.91 -3.54
CA THR A 198 -4.64 -1.66 -2.82
C THR A 198 -4.22 -2.98 -2.19
N CYS A 199 -3.10 -3.56 -2.64
CA CYS A 199 -2.52 -4.74 -2.03
C CYS A 199 -1.62 -4.35 -0.88
N ASP A 200 -1.44 -5.26 0.06
CA ASP A 200 -0.44 -5.05 1.11
C ASP A 200 0.96 -5.12 0.48
N ASP A 201 1.84 -4.27 0.97
CA ASP A 201 3.26 -4.19 0.61
C ASP A 201 3.97 -5.56 0.73
N ASP A 202 3.63 -6.35 1.76
CA ASP A 202 4.14 -7.73 1.92
C ASP A 202 3.72 -8.71 0.80
N ASP A 203 2.65 -8.41 0.06
CA ASP A 203 2.14 -9.24 -1.04
C ASP A 203 2.75 -8.81 -2.40
N LEU A 204 3.48 -7.69 -2.43
CA LEU A 204 4.09 -7.12 -3.64
C LEU A 204 5.62 -7.26 -3.59
N PRO A 205 6.27 -7.73 -4.67
CA PRO A 205 7.73 -7.68 -4.73
C PRO A 205 8.22 -6.23 -4.82
N THR A 206 9.23 -5.83 -4.06
CA THR A 206 9.85 -4.48 -4.17
C THR A 206 10.27 -4.10 -5.60
N THR A 207 10.67 -5.09 -6.42
CA THR A 207 10.97 -4.82 -7.85
C THR A 207 9.76 -4.34 -8.62
N LEU A 208 8.56 -4.80 -8.28
CA LEU A 208 7.31 -4.35 -8.86
C LEU A 208 6.96 -2.94 -8.46
N GLU A 209 7.03 -2.65 -7.16
CA GLU A 209 6.65 -1.35 -6.62
C GLU A 209 7.54 -0.27 -7.25
N LYS A 210 8.87 -0.47 -7.21
CA LYS A 210 9.82 0.41 -7.90
C LYS A 210 9.59 0.54 -9.40
N ALA A 211 9.26 -0.57 -10.08
CA ALA A 211 9.11 -0.56 -11.53
C ALA A 211 7.89 0.24 -11.98
N LEU A 212 6.83 0.34 -11.18
CA LEU A 212 5.66 1.17 -11.51
C LEU A 212 6.08 2.62 -11.82
N HIS A 213 6.91 3.19 -10.96
CA HIS A 213 7.33 4.59 -11.02
C HIS A 213 8.14 4.95 -12.27
N ASP A 214 8.79 3.98 -12.93
CA ASP A 214 9.46 4.20 -14.21
C ASP A 214 8.46 4.50 -15.37
N TYR A 215 7.18 4.16 -15.20
CA TYR A 215 6.16 4.30 -16.23
C TYR A 215 5.12 5.37 -15.93
N GLU A 216 5.04 5.89 -14.70
CA GLU A 216 4.00 6.83 -14.29
C GLU A 216 3.97 8.09 -15.15
N GLU A 217 5.12 8.74 -15.38
CA GLU A 217 5.22 9.93 -16.24
C GLU A 217 4.69 9.66 -17.67
N ALA A 218 5.12 8.55 -18.27
CA ALA A 218 4.71 8.20 -19.63
C ALA A 218 3.22 7.83 -19.73
N CYS A 219 2.67 7.27 -18.65
CA CYS A 219 1.34 6.70 -18.60
C CYS A 219 0.30 7.55 -17.86
N ASP A 220 0.67 8.69 -17.28
CA ASP A 220 -0.21 9.53 -16.45
C ASP A 220 -1.51 9.92 -17.17
N ALA A 221 -1.41 10.30 -18.45
CA ALA A 221 -2.58 10.62 -19.27
C ALA A 221 -3.57 9.44 -19.44
N LYS A 222 -3.15 8.23 -19.07
CA LYS A 222 -3.95 7.01 -19.07
C LYS A 222 -4.18 6.45 -17.67
N ARG A 223 -3.83 7.11 -16.56
CA ARG A 223 -4.15 6.57 -15.23
C ARG A 223 -5.65 6.45 -14.98
N CYS A 224 -5.99 5.61 -14.00
CA CYS A 224 -7.35 5.40 -13.50
C CYS A 224 -7.36 5.59 -11.97
N ASN A 225 -8.55 5.71 -11.40
CA ASN A 225 -8.74 5.81 -9.96
C ASN A 225 -8.77 4.41 -9.33
N THR A 226 -7.89 4.16 -8.36
CA THR A 226 -7.84 2.94 -7.55
C THR A 226 -8.80 2.99 -6.35
N VAL A 227 -9.36 4.17 -6.08
CA VAL A 227 -10.30 4.47 -5.00
C VAL A 227 -11.41 5.41 -5.47
N SER A 228 -12.53 5.45 -4.74
CA SER A 228 -13.57 6.46 -5.00
C SER A 228 -13.14 7.86 -4.54
N ALA A 229 -13.78 8.89 -5.08
CA ALA A 229 -13.56 10.28 -4.66
C ALA A 229 -13.82 10.49 -3.16
N ASP A 230 -14.87 9.86 -2.63
CA ASP A 230 -15.22 9.93 -1.20
C ASP A 230 -14.14 9.28 -0.33
N ALA A 231 -13.62 8.12 -0.74
CA ALA A 231 -12.54 7.44 0.00
C ALA A 231 -11.25 8.27 0.00
N ALA A 232 -10.90 8.87 -1.14
CA ALA A 232 -9.76 9.78 -1.25
C ALA A 232 -9.92 11.05 -0.40
N ALA A 233 -11.11 11.63 -0.34
CA ALA A 233 -11.37 12.80 0.50
C ALA A 233 -11.35 12.45 2.00
N LEU A 234 -11.86 11.27 2.36
CA LEU A 234 -11.94 10.83 3.74
C LEU A 234 -10.57 10.53 4.36
N SER A 235 -9.65 9.97 3.58
CA SER A 235 -8.32 9.58 4.03
C SER A 235 -7.43 10.76 4.46
N LEU A 236 -7.76 11.98 4.01
CA LEU A 236 -7.10 13.23 4.42
C LEU A 236 -7.62 13.80 5.75
N THR A 237 -8.61 13.16 6.37
CA THR A 237 -9.17 13.62 7.65
C THR A 237 -8.85 12.62 8.75
N CYS A 238 -8.33 13.11 9.89
CA CYS A 238 -8.18 12.25 11.06
C CYS A 238 -9.57 11.94 11.62
N GLN A 239 -10.04 10.72 11.41
CA GLN A 239 -11.30 10.26 11.95
C GLN A 239 -11.03 9.63 13.32
N SER A 240 -11.51 10.27 14.38
CA SER A 240 -11.62 9.59 15.67
C SER A 240 -12.49 8.36 15.48
N SER A 241 -11.96 7.17 15.76
CA SER A 241 -12.68 5.90 15.68
C SER A 241 -13.97 5.98 16.52
N GLY A 242 -15.11 6.25 15.85
CA GLY A 242 -16.45 6.28 16.45
C GLY A 242 -17.01 7.67 16.78
N ALA A 243 -17.62 8.31 15.79
CA ALA A 243 -18.85 9.08 16.00
C ALA A 243 -19.70 9.03 14.72
N ALA A 244 -20.82 8.32 14.80
CA ALA A 244 -21.83 8.28 13.76
C ALA A 244 -22.19 9.71 13.31
N ALA A 245 -22.12 9.94 12.00
CA ALA A 245 -22.66 11.12 11.38
C ALA A 245 -24.15 11.27 11.72
N THR A 246 -24.54 12.52 11.95
CA THR A 246 -25.91 13.08 11.92
C THR A 246 -26.71 13.10 13.23
N ARG A 247 -26.45 14.13 14.05
CA ARG A 247 -27.55 14.83 14.73
C ARG A 247 -27.84 16.12 13.97
N THR A 248 -28.84 16.07 13.10
CA THR A 248 -29.51 17.27 12.59
C THR A 248 -30.04 18.08 13.77
N ALA A 249 -29.42 19.23 14.05
CA ALA A 249 -29.98 20.25 14.92
C ALA A 249 -31.14 20.94 14.18
N GLY A 250 -32.30 20.30 14.16
CA GLY A 250 -33.56 20.96 13.83
C GLY A 250 -33.89 21.94 14.94
N ALA A 251 -33.70 23.23 14.69
CA ALA A 251 -34.14 24.31 15.56
C ALA A 251 -35.66 24.22 15.77
N LEU A 252 -36.07 23.87 17.00
CA LEU A 252 -37.46 23.90 17.42
C LEU A 252 -37.86 25.36 17.65
N LEU A 253 -38.48 26.00 16.65
CA LEU A 253 -39.06 27.34 16.76
C LEU A 253 -40.37 27.23 17.56
N LEU A 254 -40.30 27.43 18.89
CA LEU A 254 -41.49 27.61 19.73
C LEU A 254 -42.06 29.01 19.47
N ALA A 255 -43.13 29.07 18.66
CA ALA A 255 -43.95 30.26 18.51
C ALA A 255 -44.75 30.50 19.80
N ALA A 256 -44.33 31.48 20.61
CA ALA A 256 -45.12 32.01 21.70
C ALA A 256 -46.18 32.98 21.13
N ILE A 257 -47.44 32.54 21.09
CA ILE A 257 -48.59 33.40 20.81
C ILE A 257 -48.91 34.15 22.12
N ALA A 258 -48.52 35.42 22.20
CA ALA A 258 -48.99 36.32 23.24
C ALA A 258 -50.32 36.96 22.80
N VAL A 259 -51.40 36.58 23.47
CA VAL A 259 -52.72 37.20 23.34
C VAL A 259 -52.69 38.55 24.06
N ALA A 260 -52.82 39.65 23.32
CA ALA A 260 -53.03 40.97 23.89
C ALA A 260 -54.53 41.31 23.83
N THR A 261 -55.21 41.20 24.97
CA THR A 261 -56.54 41.80 25.19
C THR A 261 -56.36 43.27 25.54
N THR A 262 -56.76 44.17 24.66
CA THR A 262 -56.90 45.61 24.98
C THR A 262 -58.27 45.85 25.61
N LEU A 263 -58.31 46.14 26.91
CA LEU A 263 -59.41 46.87 27.54
C LEU A 263 -59.37 48.32 27.04
N VAL A 264 -60.46 48.77 26.43
CA VAL A 264 -60.75 50.19 26.20
C VAL A 264 -61.49 50.69 27.43
N ALA A 265 -60.91 51.67 28.14
CA ALA A 265 -61.62 52.45 29.15
C ALA A 265 -62.07 53.76 28.51
N ALA A 266 -63.35 54.08 28.71
CA ALA A 266 -63.94 55.41 28.59
C ALA A 266 -64.26 55.91 30.01
#